data_AF-A0A2V8TMY2-F1
#
_entry.id   AF-A0A2V8TMY2-F1
#
_cell.length_a   1.000
_cell.length_b   1.000
_cell.length_c   1.000
_cell.angle_alpha   90.00
_cell.angle_beta   90.00
_cell.angle_gamma   90.00
#
_symmetry.space_group_name_H-M   'P 1'
#
loop_
_entity.id
_entity.type
_entity.pdbx_description
1 polymer ?
#
loop_
_entity_poly.entity_id
_entity_poly.type
_entity_poly.pdbx_seq_one_letter_code
_entity_poly.pdbx_strand_id
1 'polypeptide(L)' 'MMTNLVDIEDARGRLASGEQPYAFEISDRVTMVGPACGFGKDYLRHLRTEGRYAASFEEATQLADARGATITGIWFVKG' A
#
# COMPACT_ATOMS: atom_id res chain seq x y z
N MET A 1 16.84 2.77 3.51
CA MET A 1 15.51 3.39 3.34
C MET A 1 14.75 3.22 4.64
N MET A 2 14.28 4.31 5.25
CA MET A 2 13.51 4.24 6.49
C MET A 2 12.04 4.46 6.14
N THR A 3 11.14 3.61 6.61
CA THR A 3 9.70 3.73 6.37
C THR A 3 8.96 3.97 7.68
N ASN A 4 7.90 4.76 7.63
CA ASN A 4 7.04 5.04 8.78
C ASN A 4 5.60 4.61 8.46
N LEU A 5 5.01 3.84 9.37
CA LEU A 5 3.59 3.55 9.37
C LEU A 5 2.83 4.76 9.89
N VAL A 6 1.79 5.15 9.15
CA VAL A 6 0.80 6.14 9.59
C VAL A 6 -0.58 5.53 9.50
N ASP A 7 -1.49 5.98 10.36
CA ASP A 7 -2.89 5.62 10.24
C ASP A 7 -3.53 6.26 8.99
N ILE A 8 -4.77 5.90 8.70
CA ILE A 8 -5.47 6.33 7.48
C ILE A 8 -5.80 7.83 7.51
N GLU A 9 -6.06 8.42 8.69
CA GLU A 9 -6.42 9.84 8.78
C GLU A 9 -5.21 10.69 8.38
N ASP A 10 -4.04 10.38 8.95
CA ASP A 10 -2.77 11.05 8.61
C ASP A 10 -2.33 10.73 7.18
N ALA A 11 -2.53 9.49 6.71
CA ALA A 11 -2.13 9.09 5.37
C ALA A 11 -2.88 9.86 4.28
N ARG A 12 -4.15 10.25 4.51
CA ARG A 12 -4.94 11.01 3.52
C ARG A 12 -4.27 12.32 3.14
N GLY A 13 -3.73 13.05 4.12
CA GLY A 13 -3.00 14.30 3.87
C GLY A 13 -1.78 14.08 2.98
N ARG A 14 -1.02 13.01 3.25
CA ARG A 14 0.20 12.66 2.50
C ARG A 14 -0.09 12.18 1.08
N LEU A 15 -1.12 11.36 0.90
CA LEU A 15 -1.59 10.94 -0.42
C LEU A 15 -2.08 12.15 -1.23
N ALA A 16 -2.79 13.08 -0.60
CA ALA A 16 -3.24 14.32 -1.25
C ALA A 16 -2.07 15.25 -1.64
N SER A 17 -0.97 15.24 -0.89
CA SER A 17 0.26 15.95 -1.27
C SER A 17 1.10 15.21 -2.33
N GLY A 18 0.63 14.07 -2.83
CA GLY A 18 1.28 13.29 -3.88
C GLY A 18 2.36 12.33 -3.38
N GLU A 19 2.48 12.11 -2.07
CA GLU A 19 3.38 11.09 -1.56
C GLU A 19 2.91 9.69 -1.96
N GLN A 20 3.87 8.85 -2.34
CA GLN A 20 3.59 7.49 -2.78
C GLN A 20 3.70 6.50 -1.61
N PRO A 21 2.72 5.60 -1.44
CA PRO A 21 2.80 4.59 -0.41
C PRO A 21 3.87 3.55 -0.75
N TYR A 22 4.63 3.17 0.26
CA TYR A 22 5.57 2.05 0.23
C TYR A 22 4.84 0.72 0.38
N ALA A 23 3.86 0.65 1.27
CA ALA A 23 3.02 -0.52 1.52
C ALA A 23 1.73 -0.13 2.22
N PHE A 24 0.75 -1.03 2.21
CA PHE A 24 -0.50 -0.95 2.92
C PHE A 24 -0.60 -2.11 3.91
N GLU A 25 -0.98 -1.81 5.15
CA GLU A 25 -1.37 -2.81 6.14
C GLU A 25 -2.83 -3.16 5.98
N ILE A 26 -3.11 -4.46 5.98
CA ILE A 26 -4.44 -5.00 5.88
C ILE A 26 -4.77 -5.75 7.17
N SER A 27 -6.02 -5.69 7.61
CA SER A 27 -6.51 -6.37 8.82
C SER A 27 -6.34 -7.90 8.79
N ASP A 28 -6.16 -8.50 7.61
CA ASP A 28 -5.86 -9.94 7.42
C ASP A 28 -4.38 -10.30 7.69
N ARG A 29 -3.57 -9.34 8.15
CA ARG A 29 -2.12 -9.45 8.41
C ARG A 29 -1.26 -9.66 7.16
N VAL A 30 -1.82 -9.50 5.96
CA VAL A 30 -1.04 -9.47 4.73
C VAL A 30 -0.57 -8.04 4.47
N THR A 31 0.72 -7.88 4.18
CA THR A 31 1.25 -6.62 3.65
C THR A 31 1.10 -6.59 2.14
N MET A 32 0.47 -5.54 1.63
CA MET A 32 0.40 -5.25 0.20
C MET A 32 1.39 -4.14 -0.14
N VAL A 33 2.25 -4.36 -1.13
CA VAL A 33 3.26 -3.36 -1.49
C VAL A 33 2.65 -2.25 -2.36
N GLY A 34 3.14 -1.03 -2.17
CA GLY A 34 2.75 0.16 -2.90
C GLY A 34 3.79 0.56 -3.97
N PRO A 35 3.52 1.61 -4.75
CA PRO A 35 4.37 2.06 -5.84
C PRO A 35 5.78 2.49 -5.41
N ALA A 36 5.98 2.94 -4.16
CA ALA A 36 7.29 3.34 -3.67
C ALA A 36 8.17 2.14 -3.21
N CYS A 37 7.73 0.89 -3.40
CA CYS A 37 8.44 -0.29 -2.90
C CYS A 37 9.80 -0.58 -3.57
N GLY A 38 10.08 0.02 -4.72
CA GLY A 38 11.35 -0.14 -5.43
C GLY A 38 11.51 -1.45 -6.22
N PHE A 39 10.49 -2.31 -6.27
CA PHE A 39 10.54 -3.53 -7.06
C PHE A 39 10.43 -3.29 -8.57
N GLY A 40 11.09 -4.15 -9.36
CA GLY A 40 11.02 -4.12 -10.81
C GLY A 40 9.65 -4.49 -11.37
N LYS A 41 9.32 -3.98 -12.57
CA LYS A 41 8.00 -4.12 -13.20
C LYS A 41 7.52 -5.57 -13.33
N ASP A 42 8.40 -6.50 -13.66
CA ASP A 42 8.02 -7.90 -13.82
C ASP A 42 7.65 -8.56 -12.49
N TYR A 43 8.35 -8.21 -11.41
CA TYR A 43 8.00 -8.69 -10.08
C TYR A 43 6.71 -8.06 -9.56
N LEU A 44 6.48 -6.78 -9.85
CA LEU A 44 5.21 -6.12 -9.54
C LEU A 44 4.02 -6.76 -10.25
N ARG A 45 4.19 -7.19 -11.51
CA ARG A 45 3.15 -7.95 -12.23
C ARG A 45 2.79 -9.23 -11.50
N HIS A 46 3.79 -9.99 -11.06
CA HIS A 46 3.58 -11.21 -10.29
C HIS A 46 2.86 -10.92 -8.95
N LEU A 47 3.33 -9.94 -8.18
CA LEU A 47 2.67 -9.55 -6.92
C LEU A 47 1.24 -9.07 -7.14
N ARG A 48 0.95 -8.37 -8.25
CA ARG A 48 -0.41 -7.97 -8.60
C ARG A 48 -1.32 -9.19 -8.84
N THR A 49 -0.83 -10.24 -9.49
CA THR A 49 -1.61 -11.49 -9.67
C THR A 49 -1.90 -12.21 -8.36
N GLU A 50 -1.06 -12.02 -7.34
CA GLU A 50 -1.27 -12.56 -5.99
C GLU A 50 -2.11 -11.63 -5.09
N GLY A 51 -2.54 -10.46 -5.59
CA GLY A 51 -3.21 -9.42 -4.80
C GLY A 51 -2.32 -8.83 -3.70
N ARG A 52 -1.00 -8.84 -3.91
CA ARG A 52 0.02 -8.34 -2.97
C ARG A 52 0.66 -7.03 -3.42
N TYR A 53 0.14 -6.41 -4.48
CA TYR A 53 0.55 -5.09 -4.95
C TYR A 53 -0.68 -4.25 -5.32
N ALA A 54 -0.66 -2.97 -4.96
CA ALA A 54 -1.59 -1.96 -5.45
C ALA A 54 -0.83 -0.70 -5.87
N ALA A 55 -1.22 -0.12 -7.00
CA ALA A 55 -0.64 1.11 -7.52
C ALA A 55 -1.26 2.37 -6.91
N SER A 56 -2.40 2.25 -6.22
CA SER A 56 -3.08 3.35 -5.56
C SER A 56 -3.79 2.89 -4.28
N PHE A 57 -4.16 3.84 -3.43
CA PHE A 57 -4.98 3.55 -2.25
C PHE A 57 -6.36 2.99 -2.61
N GLU A 58 -6.94 3.43 -3.73
CA GLU A 58 -8.20 2.89 -4.24
C GLU A 58 -8.08 1.42 -4.64
N GLU A 59 -7.04 1.06 -5.41
CA GLU A 59 -6.77 -0.34 -5.77
C GLU A 59 -6.51 -1.19 -4.52
N ALA A 60 -5.77 -0.65 -3.54
CA ALA A 60 -5.52 -1.34 -2.28
C ALA A 60 -6.81 -1.61 -1.49
N THR A 61 -7.73 -0.63 -1.47
CA THR A 61 -9.03 -0.76 -0.80
C THR A 61 -9.88 -1.83 -1.49
N GLN A 62 -9.98 -1.81 -2.82
CA GLN A 62 -10.72 -2.83 -3.58
C GLN A 62 -10.17 -4.24 -3.36
N LEU A 63 -8.84 -4.38 -3.31
CA LEU A 63 -8.18 -5.66 -3.05
C LEU A 63 -8.37 -6.15 -1.60
N ALA A 64 -8.38 -5.24 -0.63
CA ALA A 64 -8.68 -5.58 0.77
C ALA A 64 -10.16 -6.00 0.92
N ASP A 65 -11.09 -5.24 0.33
CA ASP A 65 -12.52 -5.54 0.36
C ASP A 65 -12.83 -6.90 -0.26
N ALA A 66 -12.21 -7.24 -1.40
CA ALA A 66 -12.33 -8.54 -2.04
C ALA A 66 -11.88 -9.72 -1.17
N ARG A 67 -11.06 -9.44 -0.14
CA ARG A 67 -10.60 -10.42 0.86
C ARG A 67 -11.43 -10.40 2.15
N GLY A 68 -12.44 -9.55 2.25
CA GLY A 68 -13.19 -9.32 3.48
C GLY A 68 -12.35 -8.65 4.57
N ALA A 69 -11.36 -7.85 4.17
CA ALA A 69 -10.43 -7.18 5.05
C ALA A 69 -10.45 -5.66 4.81
N THR A 70 -9.84 -4.89 5.70
CA THR A 70 -9.73 -3.42 5.56
C THR A 70 -8.28 -2.97 5.63
N ILE A 71 -7.99 -1.83 4.99
CA ILE A 71 -6.70 -1.17 5.18
C ILE A 71 -6.68 -0.58 6.59
N THR A 72 -5.62 -0.85 7.36
CA THR A 72 -5.46 -0.38 8.74
C THR A 72 -4.37 0.66 8.90
N GLY A 73 -3.47 0.77 7.91
CA GLY A 73 -2.40 1.75 7.91
C GLY A 73 -1.63 1.78 6.60
N ILE A 74 -0.83 2.82 6.41
CA ILE A 74 -0.06 3.04 5.19
C ILE A 74 1.39 3.36 5.56
N TRP A 75 2.31 2.61 4.97
CA TRP A 75 3.74 2.87 5.09
C TRP A 75 4.17 3.86 4.02
N PHE A 76 4.95 4.86 4.41
CA PHE A 76 5.61 5.77 3.46
C PHE A 76 7.11 5.76 3.69
N VAL A 77 7.88 6.04 2.64
CA VAL A 77 9.32 6.32 2.78
C VAL A 77 9.49 7.63 3.54
N LYS A 78 10.39 7.65 4.53
CA LYS A 78 10.76 8.85 5.25
C LYS A 78 11.68 9.69 4.34
N GLY A 79 11.23 10.91 4.03
CA GLY A 79 12.04 11.95 3.39
C GLY A 79 13.11 12.51 4.31
#